data_AF-A0A2I0DBM8-F1
#
_entry.id   AF-A0A2I0DBM8-F1
#
_cell.length_a   1.000
_cell.length_b   1.000
_cell.length_c   1.000
_cell.angle_alpha   90.00
_cell.angle_beta   90.00
_cell.angle_gamma   90.00
#
_symmetry.space_group_name_H-M   'P 1'
#
loop_
_entity.id
_entity.type
_entity.pdbx_description
1 polymer ?
#
loop_
_entity_poly.entity_id
_entity_poly.type
_entity_poly.pdbx_seq_one_letter_code
_entity_poly.pdbx_strand_id
1 'polypeptide(L)'
;MKIKKTFQILSYLQYPLVLVGFFFILKPYLNGFEFLRNNIEILWTSYNNALIFLGLGISMSTLQDTSKTQSKWTKKIWENPKKGKQMIYLMTFTTLLTLCLGMFGYFFSRSDILKEMSFGIIILGIGLIGFLKTAIEVFENHRIDKKTNANI
;
A
#
# COMPACT_ATOMS: atom_id res chain seq x y z
N MET A 1 -17.87 15.43 14.29
CA MET A 1 -18.73 14.50 13.52
C MET A 1 -18.64 14.68 12.00
N LYS A 2 -18.56 15.91 11.46
CA LYS A 2 -18.46 16.16 10.00
C LYS A 2 -17.10 15.80 9.39
N ILE A 3 -15.98 16.19 10.02
CA ILE A 3 -14.62 15.98 9.47
C ILE A 3 -14.27 14.49 9.32
N LYS A 4 -14.50 13.67 10.35
CA LYS A 4 -14.25 12.20 10.26
C LYS A 4 -15.02 11.55 9.10
N LYS A 5 -16.26 11.99 8.86
CA LYS A 5 -17.07 11.49 7.75
C LYS A 5 -16.49 11.90 6.39
N THR A 6 -15.94 13.10 6.26
CA THR A 6 -15.23 13.54 5.05
C THR A 6 -14.02 12.65 4.75
N PHE A 7 -13.20 12.34 5.76
CA PHE A 7 -12.05 11.44 5.60
C PHE A 7 -12.47 10.03 5.18
N GLN A 8 -13.55 9.52 5.79
CA GLN A 8 -14.12 8.22 5.39
C GLN A 8 -14.60 8.23 3.93
N ILE A 9 -15.27 9.30 3.48
CA ILE A 9 -15.71 9.41 2.07
C ILE A 9 -14.50 9.46 1.14
N LEU A 10 -13.49 10.27 1.47
CA LEU A 10 -12.26 10.36 0.68
C LEU A 10 -11.52 9.02 0.58
N SER A 11 -11.58 8.20 1.64
CA SER A 11 -10.94 6.88 1.62
C SER A 11 -11.48 5.96 0.52
N TYR A 12 -12.74 6.15 0.07
CA TYR A 12 -13.31 5.36 -1.03
C TYR A 12 -12.67 5.66 -2.39
N LEU A 13 -11.90 6.75 -2.54
CA LEU A 13 -11.07 6.98 -3.72
C LEU A 13 -9.99 5.90 -3.90
N GLN A 14 -9.67 5.13 -2.86
CA GLN A 14 -8.84 3.94 -2.96
C GLN A 14 -9.31 3.01 -4.09
N TYR A 15 -10.61 2.73 -4.18
CA TYR A 15 -11.14 1.73 -5.12
C TYR A 15 -10.94 2.12 -6.59
N PRO A 16 -11.32 3.32 -7.06
CA PRO A 16 -11.04 3.72 -8.44
C PRO A 16 -9.54 3.82 -8.72
N LEU A 17 -8.71 4.28 -7.77
CA LEU A 17 -7.26 4.33 -7.95
C LEU A 17 -6.65 2.94 -8.12
N VAL A 18 -7.04 1.98 -7.30
CA VAL A 18 -6.60 0.58 -7.42
C VAL A 18 -7.08 -0.04 -8.73
N LEU A 19 -8.30 0.26 -9.17
CA LEU A 19 -8.82 -0.21 -10.46
C LEU A 19 -7.98 0.33 -11.63
N VAL A 20 -7.61 1.60 -11.60
CA VAL A 20 -6.69 2.19 -12.60
C VAL A 20 -5.31 1.53 -12.54
N GLY A 21 -4.80 1.25 -11.33
CA GLY A 21 -3.56 0.49 -11.15
C GLY A 21 -3.62 -0.89 -11.81
N PHE A 22 -4.70 -1.64 -11.61
CA PHE A 22 -4.92 -2.93 -12.26
C PHE A 22 -5.06 -2.81 -13.77
N PHE A 23 -5.74 -1.77 -14.27
CA PHE A 23 -5.79 -1.49 -15.69
C PHE A 23 -4.39 -1.35 -16.29
N PHE A 24 -3.48 -0.62 -15.63
CA PHE A 24 -2.09 -0.49 -16.09
C PHE A 24 -1.29 -1.79 -16.02
N ILE A 25 -1.60 -2.71 -15.10
CA ILE A 25 -0.98 -4.04 -15.09
C ILE A 25 -1.41 -4.85 -16.32
N LEU A 26 -2.69 -4.77 -16.71
CA LEU A 26 -3.24 -5.55 -17.82
C LEU A 26 -2.96 -4.92 -19.19
N LYS A 27 -2.87 -3.59 -19.26
CA LYS A 27 -2.73 -2.81 -20.50
C LYS A 27 -1.66 -3.34 -21.48
N PRO A 28 -0.43 -3.70 -21.06
CA PRO A 28 0.61 -4.16 -21.99
C PRO A 28 0.25 -5.45 -22.73
N TYR A 29 -0.63 -6.26 -22.16
CA TYR A 29 -0.99 -7.58 -22.69
C TYR A 29 -2.18 -7.54 -23.65
N LEU A 30 -2.96 -6.45 -23.67
CA LEU A 30 -4.18 -6.34 -24.47
C LEU A 30 -3.91 -6.34 -25.98
N ASN A 31 -2.71 -5.93 -26.41
CA ASN A 31 -2.31 -5.89 -27.82
C ASN A 31 -1.60 -7.17 -28.28
N GLY A 32 -1.50 -8.20 -27.43
CA GLY A 32 -0.83 -9.48 -27.72
C GLY A 32 0.66 -9.51 -27.39
N PHE A 33 1.20 -10.73 -27.18
CA PHE A 33 2.58 -10.94 -26.75
C PHE A 33 3.63 -10.57 -27.82
N GLU A 34 3.31 -10.73 -29.10
CA GLU A 34 4.23 -10.34 -30.19
C GLU A 34 4.45 -8.82 -30.22
N PHE A 35 3.37 -8.05 -30.07
CA PHE A 35 3.45 -6.59 -29.96
C PHE A 35 4.27 -6.17 -28.74
N LEU A 36 4.04 -6.81 -27.60
CA LEU A 36 4.76 -6.53 -26.35
C LEU A 36 6.27 -6.80 -26.47
N ARG A 37 6.66 -7.90 -27.13
CA ARG A 37 8.07 -8.24 -27.36
C ARG A 37 8.81 -7.13 -28.12
N ASN A 38 8.13 -6.51 -29.08
CA ASN A 38 8.70 -5.43 -29.90
C ASN A 38 8.63 -4.06 -29.21
N ASN A 39 7.81 -3.91 -28.15
CA ASN A 39 7.56 -2.64 -27.46
C ASN A 39 7.71 -2.78 -25.94
N ILE A 40 8.84 -3.32 -25.49
CA ILE A 40 9.07 -3.62 -24.06
C ILE A 40 9.00 -2.37 -23.16
N GLU A 41 9.24 -1.17 -23.71
CA GLU A 41 9.12 0.11 -23.00
C GLU A 41 7.72 0.32 -22.41
N ILE A 42 6.68 -0.11 -23.14
CA ILE A 42 5.28 -0.01 -22.69
C ILE A 42 5.07 -0.78 -21.39
N LEU A 43 5.78 -1.91 -21.20
CA LEU A 43 5.72 -2.70 -19.98
C LEU A 43 6.24 -1.89 -18.79
N TRP A 44 7.42 -1.29 -18.92
CA TRP A 44 8.04 -0.51 -17.86
C TRP A 44 7.21 0.71 -17.47
N THR A 45 6.76 1.49 -18.46
CA THR A 45 5.91 2.66 -18.21
C THR A 45 4.58 2.26 -17.57
N SER A 46 3.97 1.16 -18.01
CA SER A 46 2.69 0.71 -17.44
C SER A 46 2.86 0.19 -16.01
N TYR A 47 3.94 -0.54 -15.72
CA TYR A 47 4.22 -1.00 -14.35
C TYR A 47 4.56 0.15 -13.42
N ASN A 48 5.30 1.15 -13.89
CA ASN A 48 5.55 2.37 -13.11
C ASN A 48 4.22 3.06 -12.75
N ASN A 49 3.34 3.26 -13.73
CA ASN A 49 2.00 3.83 -13.48
C ASN A 49 1.20 2.98 -12.50
N ALA A 50 1.22 1.65 -12.63
CA ALA A 50 0.55 0.76 -11.68
C ALA A 50 1.07 0.97 -10.25
N LEU A 51 2.39 1.05 -10.05
CA LEU A 51 2.99 1.30 -8.73
C LEU A 51 2.53 2.64 -8.14
N ILE A 52 2.50 3.70 -8.96
CA ILE A 52 2.03 5.03 -8.56
C ILE A 52 0.56 4.96 -8.09
N PHE A 53 -0.33 4.40 -8.93
CA PHE A 53 -1.76 4.34 -8.61
C PHE A 53 -2.07 3.43 -7.42
N LEU A 54 -1.34 2.32 -7.26
CA LEU A 54 -1.46 1.45 -6.09
C LEU A 54 -0.97 2.18 -4.82
N GLY A 55 0.16 2.88 -4.89
CA GLY A 55 0.67 3.69 -3.78
C GLY A 55 -0.31 4.78 -3.32
N LEU A 56 -0.90 5.50 -4.29
CA LEU A 56 -1.96 6.49 -4.02
C LEU A 56 -3.22 5.84 -3.44
N GLY A 57 -3.65 4.70 -4.00
CA GLY A 57 -4.81 3.96 -3.52
C GLY A 57 -4.64 3.50 -2.07
N ILE A 58 -3.48 2.92 -1.74
CA ILE A 58 -3.13 2.55 -0.36
C ILE A 58 -3.14 3.77 0.54
N SER A 59 -2.57 4.90 0.10
CA SER A 59 -2.59 6.15 0.86
C SER A 59 -4.02 6.60 1.20
N MET A 60 -4.96 6.51 0.25
CA MET A 60 -6.37 6.83 0.53
C MET A 60 -7.00 5.88 1.55
N SER A 61 -6.61 4.60 1.55
CA SER A 61 -7.10 3.60 2.52
C SER A 61 -6.79 3.99 3.98
N THR A 62 -5.73 4.75 4.20
CA THR A 62 -5.27 5.16 5.55
C THR A 62 -6.23 6.12 6.23
N LEU A 63 -7.12 6.76 5.46
CA LEU A 63 -8.12 7.70 5.95
C LEU A 63 -9.36 7.00 6.53
N GLN A 64 -9.43 5.66 6.44
CA GLN A 64 -10.53 4.87 6.99
C GLN A 64 -10.55 4.87 8.53
N ASP A 65 -11.74 4.69 9.09
CA ASP A 65 -11.92 4.52 10.52
C ASP A 65 -11.27 3.22 11.06
N THR A 66 -10.21 3.38 11.83
CA THR A 66 -9.42 2.30 12.44
C THR A 66 -10.07 1.67 13.67
N SER A 67 -11.22 2.18 14.13
CA SER A 67 -11.99 1.58 15.23
C SER A 67 -12.82 0.36 14.80
N LYS A 68 -12.95 0.13 13.49
CA LYS A 68 -13.68 -1.01 12.92
C LYS A 68 -12.70 -1.92 12.19
N THR A 69 -12.72 -3.22 12.50
CA THR A 69 -12.03 -4.20 11.66
C THR A 69 -12.84 -4.50 10.40
N GLN A 70 -12.18 -4.45 9.26
CA GLN A 70 -12.80 -4.74 7.96
C GLN A 70 -13.22 -6.21 7.77
N SER A 71 -12.58 -7.17 8.47
CA SER A 71 -12.84 -8.61 8.32
C SER A 71 -12.61 -9.41 9.59
N LYS A 72 -13.36 -10.50 9.76
CA LYS A 72 -13.20 -11.48 10.86
C LYS A 72 -11.79 -12.09 10.89
N TRP A 73 -11.19 -12.30 9.72
CA TRP A 73 -9.84 -12.85 9.62
C TRP A 73 -8.78 -11.85 10.10
N THR A 74 -8.87 -10.61 9.63
CA THR A 74 -8.03 -9.50 10.04
C THR A 74 -8.13 -9.25 11.55
N LYS A 75 -9.36 -9.30 12.09
CA LYS A 75 -9.63 -9.18 13.53
C LYS A 75 -8.85 -10.21 14.37
N LYS A 76 -8.79 -11.47 13.94
CA LYS A 76 -8.05 -12.55 14.62
C LYS A 76 -6.53 -12.29 14.69
N ILE A 77 -5.97 -11.57 13.73
CA ILE A 77 -4.55 -11.18 13.72
C ILE A 77 -4.31 -10.06 14.72
N TRP A 78 -5.13 -9.01 14.68
CA TRP A 78 -4.93 -7.81 15.50
C TRP A 78 -5.31 -7.98 16.97
N GLU A 79 -6.27 -8.86 17.27
CA GLU A 79 -6.64 -9.18 18.65
C GLU A 79 -5.53 -9.89 19.43
N ASN A 80 -4.72 -10.70 18.73
CA ASN A 80 -3.61 -11.44 19.33
C ASN A 80 -2.35 -10.56 19.39
N PRO A 81 -1.82 -10.22 20.58
CA PRO A 81 -0.70 -9.28 20.71
C PRO A 81 0.61 -9.79 20.08
N LYS A 82 0.84 -11.11 20.05
CA LYS A 82 2.04 -11.68 19.41
C LYS A 82 1.95 -11.58 17.89
N LYS A 83 0.79 -11.95 17.31
CA LYS A 83 0.56 -11.91 15.86
C LYS A 83 0.50 -10.48 15.32
N GLY A 84 -0.16 -9.58 16.05
CA GLY A 84 -0.21 -8.16 15.69
C GLY A 84 1.19 -7.52 15.64
N LYS A 85 2.03 -7.77 16.66
CA LYS A 85 3.43 -7.30 16.66
C LYS A 85 4.25 -7.89 15.50
N GLN A 86 4.13 -9.19 15.24
CA GLN A 86 4.80 -9.84 14.10
C GLN A 86 4.38 -9.21 12.76
N MET A 87 3.09 -8.96 12.57
CA MET A 87 2.57 -8.31 11.36
C MET A 87 3.14 -6.89 11.21
N ILE A 88 3.16 -6.10 12.29
CA ILE A 88 3.76 -4.76 12.28
C ILE A 88 5.24 -4.83 11.89
N TYR A 89 6.03 -5.75 12.47
CA TYR A 89 7.44 -5.89 12.09
C TYR A 89 7.62 -6.26 10.61
N LEU A 90 6.81 -7.17 10.08
CA LEU A 90 6.83 -7.53 8.66
C LEU A 90 6.48 -6.33 7.77
N MET A 91 5.45 -5.56 8.15
CA MET A 91 5.05 -4.34 7.43
C MET A 91 6.13 -3.26 7.49
N THR A 92 6.78 -3.07 8.63
CA THR A 92 7.93 -2.16 8.77
C THR A 92 9.07 -2.59 7.86
N PHE A 93 9.45 -3.88 7.89
CA PHE A 93 10.54 -4.39 7.05
C PHE A 93 10.24 -4.23 5.56
N THR A 94 9.03 -4.59 5.12
CA THR A 94 8.62 -4.42 3.72
C THR A 94 8.59 -2.96 3.29
N THR A 95 8.05 -2.07 4.13
CA THR A 95 8.05 -0.61 3.86
C THR A 95 9.46 -0.07 3.69
N LEU A 96 10.37 -0.40 4.61
CA LEU A 96 11.77 0.02 4.55
C LEU A 96 12.48 -0.55 3.33
N LEU A 97 12.28 -1.84 3.04
CA LEU A 97 12.88 -2.49 1.88
C LEU A 97 12.42 -1.82 0.58
N THR A 98 11.12 -1.57 0.42
CA THR A 98 10.56 -0.89 -0.76
C THR A 98 11.16 0.51 -0.92
N LEU A 99 11.22 1.30 0.16
CA LEU A 99 11.80 2.65 0.11
C LEU A 99 13.29 2.62 -0.20
N CYS A 100 14.06 1.75 0.46
CA CYS A 100 15.49 1.62 0.21
C CYS A 100 15.77 1.21 -1.24
N LEU A 101 15.03 0.24 -1.79
CA LEU A 101 15.17 -0.18 -3.19
C LEU A 101 14.78 0.94 -4.15
N GLY A 102 13.68 1.64 -3.90
CA GLY A 102 13.24 2.77 -4.72
C GLY A 102 14.25 3.92 -4.70
N MET A 103 14.71 4.33 -3.51
CA MET A 103 15.73 5.39 -3.41
C MET A 103 17.05 4.97 -4.05
N PHE A 104 17.52 3.75 -3.80
CA PHE A 104 18.74 3.23 -4.39
C PHE A 104 18.65 3.21 -5.92
N GLY A 105 17.57 2.67 -6.48
CA GLY A 105 17.35 2.66 -7.92
C GLY A 105 17.26 4.07 -8.52
N TYR A 106 16.62 5.02 -7.83
CA TYR A 106 16.46 6.39 -8.33
C TYR A 106 17.78 7.16 -8.38
N PHE A 107 18.60 7.06 -7.32
CA PHE A 107 19.84 7.85 -7.22
C PHE A 107 21.06 7.19 -7.88
N PHE A 108 21.12 5.86 -7.94
CA PHE A 108 22.30 5.15 -8.45
C PHE A 108 22.13 4.59 -9.87
N SER A 109 20.90 4.56 -10.42
CA SER A 109 20.69 4.11 -11.80
C SER A 109 21.17 5.14 -12.83
N ARG A 110 21.80 4.64 -13.90
CA ARG A 110 22.15 5.43 -15.09
C ARG A 110 21.04 5.43 -16.15
N SER A 111 20.14 4.44 -16.12
CA SER A 111 19.03 4.32 -17.07
C SER A 111 17.83 5.13 -16.61
N ASP A 112 17.26 5.95 -17.50
CA ASP A 112 16.07 6.76 -17.22
C ASP A 112 14.85 5.88 -16.93
N ILE A 113 14.69 4.75 -17.64
CA ILE A 113 13.62 3.76 -17.37
C ILE A 113 13.67 3.26 -15.92
N LEU A 114 14.87 2.91 -15.45
CA LEU A 114 15.05 2.45 -14.08
C LEU A 114 14.80 3.57 -13.06
N LYS A 115 15.15 4.84 -13.38
CA LYS A 115 14.83 5.98 -12.52
C LYS A 115 13.32 6.21 -12.42
N GLU A 116 12.61 6.16 -13.55
CA GLU A 116 11.16 6.28 -13.57
C GLU A 116 10.50 5.16 -12.75
N MET A 117 10.92 3.90 -12.96
CA MET A 117 10.38 2.78 -12.20
C MET A 117 10.67 2.90 -10.71
N SER A 118 11.87 3.39 -10.37
CA SER A 118 12.27 3.65 -8.98
C SER A 118 11.39 4.72 -8.33
N PHE A 119 10.98 5.75 -9.09
CA PHE A 119 10.02 6.74 -8.62
C PHE A 119 8.68 6.09 -8.27
N GLY A 120 8.13 5.21 -9.11
CA GLY A 120 6.91 4.46 -8.78
C GLY A 120 7.05 3.61 -7.52
N ILE A 121 8.19 2.95 -7.33
CA ILE A 121 8.51 2.18 -6.11
C ILE A 121 8.53 3.11 -4.88
N ILE A 122 9.10 4.31 -4.98
CA ILE A 122 9.10 5.31 -3.91
C ILE A 122 7.66 5.72 -3.55
N ILE A 123 6.82 6.03 -4.55
CA ILE A 123 5.42 6.40 -4.32
C ILE A 123 4.64 5.26 -3.63
N LEU A 124 4.84 4.01 -4.06
CA LEU A 124 4.30 2.84 -3.37
C LEU A 124 4.79 2.76 -1.92
N GLY A 125 6.09 2.95 -1.70
CA GLY A 125 6.70 2.98 -0.37
C GLY A 125 6.09 4.04 0.54
N ILE A 126 5.83 5.24 0.03
CA ILE A 126 5.14 6.32 0.77
C ILE A 126 3.72 5.87 1.18
N GLY A 127 2.99 5.23 0.29
CA GLY A 127 1.68 4.64 0.62
C GLY A 127 1.78 3.60 1.74
N LEU A 128 2.81 2.75 1.69
CA LEU A 128 3.07 1.74 2.73
C LEU A 128 3.41 2.35 4.09
N ILE A 129 4.10 3.50 4.15
CA ILE A 129 4.33 4.23 5.42
C ILE A 129 2.99 4.59 6.07
N GLY A 130 2.08 5.19 5.29
CA GLY A 130 0.75 5.55 5.77
C GLY A 130 -0.02 4.31 6.25
N PHE A 131 0.05 3.23 5.49
CA PHE A 131 -0.60 1.97 5.84
C PHE A 131 -0.05 1.33 7.11
N LEU A 132 1.27 1.40 7.33
CA LEU A 132 1.91 0.96 8.57
C LEU A 132 1.39 1.74 9.78
N LYS A 133 1.27 3.06 9.66
CA LYS A 133 0.68 3.89 10.72
C LYS A 133 -0.76 3.44 11.03
N THR A 134 -1.60 3.30 10.00
CA THR A 134 -2.98 2.83 10.16
C THR A 134 -3.03 1.44 10.80
N ALA A 135 -2.13 0.53 10.44
CA ALA A 135 -2.06 -0.80 11.03
C ALA A 135 -1.71 -0.78 12.52
N ILE A 136 -0.82 0.12 12.95
CA ILE A 136 -0.51 0.33 14.36
C ILE A 136 -1.75 0.83 15.11
N GLU A 137 -2.46 1.83 14.57
CA GLU A 137 -3.71 2.33 15.18
C GLU A 137 -4.79 1.23 15.29
N VAL A 138 -4.97 0.43 14.24
CA VAL A 138 -5.88 -0.72 14.25
C VAL A 138 -5.48 -1.73 15.32
N PHE A 139 -4.18 -2.04 15.43
CA PHE A 139 -3.67 -2.93 16.46
C PHE A 139 -3.95 -2.40 17.87
N GLU A 140 -3.70 -1.11 18.12
CA GLU A 140 -3.95 -0.48 19.42
C GLU A 140 -5.43 -0.49 19.81
N ASN A 141 -6.33 -0.31 18.85
CA ASN A 141 -7.78 -0.31 19.07
C ASN A 141 -8.35 -1.70 19.37
N HIS A 142 -7.73 -2.77 18.84
CA HIS A 142 -8.31 -4.11 18.84
C HIS A 142 -7.59 -5.13 19.72
N ARG A 143 -6.35 -4.85 20.15
CA ARG A 143 -5.58 -5.79 20.98
C ARG A 143 -6.26 -6.06 22.32
N ILE A 144 -6.33 -7.34 22.69
CA ILE A 144 -7.08 -7.79 23.88
C ILE A 144 -6.32 -7.54 25.19
N ASP A 145 -4.99 -7.52 25.17
CA ASP A 145 -4.13 -7.28 26.34
C ASP A 145 -4.47 -5.95 27.04
N LYS A 146 -4.86 -4.92 26.28
CA LYS A 146 -5.26 -3.62 26.82
C LYS A 146 -6.65 -3.65 27.49
N LYS A 147 -7.54 -4.56 27.07
CA LYS A 147 -8.90 -4.68 27.63
C LYS A 147 -8.91 -5.49 28.93
N THR A 148 -8.07 -6.52 29.04
CA THR A 148 -7.97 -7.34 30.25
C THR A 148 -7.45 -6.55 31.45
N ASN A 149 -6.50 -5.63 31.25
CA ASN A 149 -5.95 -4.79 32.32
C ASN A 149 -6.86 -3.62 32.75
N ALA A 150 -7.94 -3.32 32.03
CA ALA A 150 -8.88 -2.25 32.38
C ALA A 150 -10.06 -2.75 33.23
N ASN A 151 -10.21 -4.06 33.39
CA ASN A 151 -11.29 -4.73 34.13
C ASN A 151 -10.80 -5.40 35.42
N ILE A 152 -9.61 -5.03 35.90
CA ILE A 152 -9.02 -5.42 37.20
C ILE A 152 -8.82 -4.12 37.98
#